data_AF-A0A9P7CL72-F1
#
_entry.id   AF-A0A9P7CL72-F1
#
_cell.length_a   1.000
_cell.length_b   1.000
_cell.length_c   1.000
_cell.angle_alpha   90.00
_cell.angle_beta   90.00
_cell.angle_gamma   90.00
#
_symmetry.space_group_name_H-M   'P 1'
#
loop_
_entity.id
_entity.type
_entity.pdbx_description
1 polymer ?
#
loop_
_entity_poly.entity_id
_entity_poly.type
_entity_poly.pdbx_seq_one_letter_code
_entity_poly.pdbx_strand_id
1 'polypeptide(L)'
;MNYTNQSKLRIKSHEASIRPKRKRITPNQLEVLTSIFERTKTPNYQLREHTAKELNMTNREVQVWFQNRRAKLNRKRAQEKNTGQFYHWPSYNKEHEHSSSASSSSQSSVTSSPTTLYSQISPQMRPIDILALAAEYVQRCDEEEKRSEGKLWRPWD
;
A
#
# COMPACT_ATOMS: atom_id res chain seq x y z
N MET A 1 38.52 -7.25 -31.14
CA MET A 1 37.60 -6.12 -30.86
C MET A 1 37.03 -6.33 -29.47
N ASN A 2 37.53 -5.56 -28.50
CA ASN A 2 37.19 -5.71 -27.08
C ASN A 2 36.14 -4.65 -26.71
N TYR A 3 34.90 -5.07 -26.48
CA TYR A 3 33.85 -4.20 -25.96
C TYR A 3 33.65 -4.52 -24.47
N THR A 4 34.44 -3.86 -23.62
CA THR A 4 34.25 -3.85 -22.17
C THR A 4 33.06 -2.94 -21.84
N ASN A 5 31.86 -3.51 -21.75
CA ASN A 5 30.70 -2.83 -21.18
C ASN A 5 30.77 -2.93 -19.64
N GLN A 6 31.57 -2.06 -19.03
CA GLN A 6 31.48 -1.80 -17.60
C GLN A 6 30.21 -0.97 -17.34
N SER A 7 29.10 -1.67 -17.09
CA SER A 7 27.97 -1.10 -16.37
C SER A 7 28.46 -0.71 -14.98
N LYS A 8 28.90 0.54 -14.83
CA LYS A 8 29.02 1.21 -13.53
C LYS A 8 27.64 1.22 -12.89
N LEU A 9 27.33 0.15 -12.15
CA LEU A 9 26.32 0.15 -11.11
C LEU A 9 26.78 1.19 -10.09
N ARG A 10 26.32 2.43 -10.28
CA ARG A 10 26.47 3.47 -9.29
C ARG A 10 25.53 3.11 -8.14
N ILE A 11 26.02 2.23 -7.26
CA ILE A 11 25.50 2.06 -5.91
C ILE A 11 25.53 3.46 -5.30
N LYS A 12 24.38 4.14 -5.30
CA LYS A 12 24.22 5.37 -4.53
C LYS A 12 24.27 4.94 -3.07
N SER A 13 25.41 5.25 -2.47
CA SER A 13 25.68 5.19 -1.04
C SER A 13 24.45 5.62 -0.23
N HIS A 14 24.22 4.91 0.86
CA HIS A 14 23.19 5.11 1.87
C HIS A 14 23.44 6.39 2.70
N GLU A 15 23.72 7.51 2.04
CA GLU A 15 23.54 8.80 2.67
C GLU A 15 22.03 8.94 2.84
N ALA A 16 21.55 8.97 4.08
CA ALA A 16 20.15 9.21 4.38
C ALA A 16 19.78 10.59 3.84
N SER A 17 19.40 10.65 2.56
CA SER A 17 18.93 11.84 1.88
C SER A 17 17.69 12.27 2.65
N ILE A 18 17.87 13.27 3.51
CA ILE A 18 16.80 13.90 4.28
C ILE A 18 15.80 14.40 3.25
N ARG A 19 14.76 13.58 3.01
CA ARG A 19 13.70 13.94 2.07
C ARG A 19 13.11 15.25 2.57
N PRO A 20 13.02 16.30 1.72
CA PRO A 20 12.49 17.58 2.16
C PRO A 20 11.15 17.40 2.85
N LYS A 21 11.01 18.01 4.03
CA LYS A 21 9.76 17.97 4.80
C LYS A 21 8.64 18.47 3.91
N ARG A 22 7.57 17.67 3.77
CA ARG A 22 6.42 18.02 2.93
C ARG A 22 5.82 19.34 3.40
N LYS A 23 5.73 20.31 2.50
CA LYS A 23 5.05 21.59 2.75
C LYS A 23 3.52 21.36 2.71
N ARG A 24 2.79 21.98 3.64
CA ARG A 24 1.32 22.00 3.63
C ARG A 24 0.87 23.14 2.73
N ILE A 25 -0.16 22.88 1.92
CA ILE A 25 -0.81 23.89 1.09
C ILE A 25 -1.61 24.82 2.00
N THR A 26 -1.48 26.13 1.80
CA THR A 26 -2.21 27.14 2.59
C THR A 26 -3.67 27.27 2.12
N PRO A 27 -4.57 27.81 2.95
CA PRO A 27 -5.96 28.02 2.55
C PRO A 27 -6.10 28.88 1.29
N ASN A 28 -5.36 29.99 1.19
CA ASN A 28 -5.36 30.86 0.01
C ASN A 28 -4.92 30.11 -1.27
N GLN A 29 -3.88 29.28 -1.18
CA GLN A 29 -3.47 28.45 -2.31
C GLN A 29 -4.56 27.45 -2.72
N LEU A 30 -5.27 26.89 -1.74
CA LEU A 30 -6.34 25.92 -1.99
C LEU A 30 -7.54 26.55 -2.73
N GLU A 31 -7.89 27.80 -2.39
CA GLU A 31 -8.99 28.53 -3.04
C GLU A 31 -8.74 28.72 -4.53
N VAL A 32 -7.56 29.23 -4.90
CA VAL A 32 -7.17 29.42 -6.30
C VAL A 32 -7.09 28.08 -7.05
N LEU A 33 -6.50 27.05 -6.45
CA LEU A 33 -6.45 25.72 -7.06
C LEU A 33 -7.86 25.14 -7.29
N THR A 34 -8.78 25.40 -6.37
CA THR A 34 -10.17 24.92 -6.46
C THR A 34 -10.97 25.67 -7.52
N SER A 35 -10.83 26.99 -7.61
CA SER A 35 -11.50 27.80 -8.64
C SER A 35 -11.07 27.40 -10.06
N ILE A 36 -9.78 27.13 -10.27
CA ILE A 36 -9.27 26.62 -11.54
C ILE A 36 -9.80 25.21 -11.81
N PHE A 37 -9.85 24.35 -10.78
CA PHE A 37 -10.38 22.99 -10.91
C PHE A 37 -11.86 22.98 -11.32
N GLU A 38 -12.67 23.93 -10.85
CA GLU A 38 -14.06 24.08 -11.26
C GLU A 38 -14.18 24.36 -12.76
N ARG A 39 -13.31 25.22 -13.30
CA ARG A 39 -13.24 25.55 -14.73
C ARG A 39 -12.68 24.40 -15.58
N THR A 40 -11.61 23.74 -15.12
CA THR A 40 -10.99 22.61 -15.84
C THR A 40 -10.41 21.56 -14.90
N LYS A 41 -10.84 20.31 -15.06
CA LYS A 41 -10.33 19.17 -14.28
C LYS A 41 -8.94 18.72 -14.75
N THR A 42 -8.53 19.13 -15.94
CA THR A 42 -7.28 18.76 -16.62
C THR A 42 -6.58 20.02 -17.16
N PRO A 43 -5.92 20.80 -16.30
CA PRO A 43 -5.25 22.02 -16.71
C PRO A 43 -4.05 21.71 -17.62
N ASN A 44 -3.91 22.45 -18.71
CA ASN A 44 -2.76 22.39 -19.61
C ASN A 44 -1.46 22.83 -18.89
N TYR A 45 -0.30 22.50 -19.44
CA TYR A 45 1.02 22.88 -18.93
C TYR A 45 1.13 24.38 -18.65
N GLN A 46 0.74 25.22 -19.61
CA GLN A 46 0.82 26.69 -19.51
C GLN A 46 -0.01 27.22 -18.34
N LEU A 47 -1.24 26.73 -18.18
CA LEU A 47 -2.11 27.10 -17.06
C LEU A 47 -1.52 26.69 -15.70
N ARG A 48 -0.92 25.49 -15.62
CA ARG A 48 -0.22 25.05 -14.40
C ARG A 48 1.01 25.91 -14.10
N GLU A 49 1.74 26.34 -15.12
CA GLU A 49 2.92 27.19 -14.96
C GLU A 49 2.54 28.58 -14.44
N HIS A 50 1.48 29.18 -14.98
CA HIS A 50 0.93 30.45 -14.49
C HIS A 50 0.51 30.34 -13.02
N THR A 51 -0.31 29.34 -12.71
CA THR A 51 -0.79 29.09 -11.33
C THR A 51 0.36 28.85 -10.37
N ALA A 52 1.39 28.12 -10.80
CA ALA A 52 2.58 27.84 -10.01
C ALA A 52 3.32 29.14 -9.64
N LYS A 53 3.46 30.07 -10.59
CA LYS A 53 4.06 31.39 -10.34
C LYS A 53 3.22 32.22 -9.36
N GLU A 54 1.90 32.27 -9.55
CA GLU A 54 0.98 33.02 -8.68
C GLU A 54 0.98 32.50 -7.23
N LEU A 55 1.11 31.19 -7.02
CA LEU A 55 1.01 30.55 -5.71
C LEU A 55 2.36 30.25 -5.04
N ASN A 56 3.47 30.66 -5.66
CA ASN A 56 4.84 30.28 -5.26
C ASN A 56 5.02 28.76 -5.10
N MET A 57 4.42 27.99 -6.01
CA MET A 57 4.52 26.53 -6.09
C MET A 57 5.34 26.13 -7.32
N THR A 58 5.77 24.88 -7.38
CA THR A 58 6.34 24.29 -8.59
C THR A 58 5.23 23.76 -9.50
N ASN A 59 5.47 23.71 -10.82
CA ASN A 59 4.53 23.10 -11.78
C ASN A 59 4.17 21.65 -11.37
N ARG A 60 5.15 20.92 -10.82
CA ARG A 60 4.96 19.55 -10.34
C ARG A 60 4.03 19.49 -9.12
N GLU A 61 4.15 20.40 -8.16
CA GLU A 61 3.25 20.45 -7.00
C GLU A 61 1.81 20.73 -7.44
N VAL A 62 1.61 21.68 -8.37
CA VAL A 62 0.30 21.94 -8.97
C VAL A 62 -0.21 20.67 -9.68
N GLN A 63 0.61 20.03 -10.52
CA GLN A 63 0.24 18.79 -11.19
C GLN A 63 -0.19 17.68 -10.21
N VAL A 64 0.59 17.44 -9.15
CA VAL A 64 0.29 16.44 -8.12
C VAL A 64 -1.00 16.78 -7.38
N TRP A 65 -1.24 18.06 -7.09
CA TRP A 65 -2.50 18.49 -6.49
C TRP A 65 -3.71 18.15 -7.37
N PHE A 66 -3.65 18.46 -8.67
CA PHE A 66 -4.73 18.13 -9.61
C PHE A 66 -4.93 16.62 -9.76
N GLN A 67 -3.85 15.83 -9.76
CA GLN A 67 -3.92 14.37 -9.75
C GLN A 67 -4.63 13.85 -8.50
N ASN A 68 -4.21 14.32 -7.32
CA ASN A 68 -4.80 13.93 -6.04
C ASN A 68 -6.28 14.35 -5.94
N ARG A 69 -6.61 15.55 -6.45
CA ARG A 69 -7.98 16.06 -6.50
C ARG A 69 -8.88 15.16 -7.36
N ARG A 70 -8.41 14.74 -8.54
CA ARG A 70 -9.12 13.79 -9.40
C ARG A 70 -9.23 12.40 -8.78
N ALA A 71 -8.18 11.90 -8.13
CA ALA A 71 -8.22 10.62 -7.45
C ALA A 71 -9.30 10.60 -6.35
N LYS A 72 -9.43 11.68 -5.58
CA LYS A 72 -10.51 11.85 -4.59
C LYS A 72 -11.88 11.86 -5.25
N LEU A 73 -12.05 12.57 -6.36
CA LEU A 73 -13.32 12.61 -7.10
C LEU A 73 -13.71 11.22 -7.63
N ASN A 74 -12.75 10.49 -8.22
CA ASN A 74 -12.98 9.15 -8.76
C ASN A 74 -13.34 8.15 -7.66
N ARG A 75 -12.64 8.21 -6.52
CA ARG A 75 -12.98 7.42 -5.33
C ARG A 75 -14.40 7.70 -4.85
N LYS A 76 -14.81 8.97 -4.78
CA LYS A 76 -16.16 9.35 -4.36
C LYS A 76 -17.21 8.79 -5.32
N ARG A 77 -16.99 8.94 -6.64
CA ARG A 77 -17.87 8.37 -7.68
C ARG A 77 -17.95 6.85 -7.62
N ALA A 78 -16.84 6.18 -7.34
CA ALA A 78 -16.82 4.73 -7.17
C ALA A 78 -17.62 4.31 -5.93
N GLN A 79 -17.50 5.03 -4.81
CA GLN A 79 -18.29 4.79 -3.60
C GLN A 79 -19.79 5.04 -3.82
N GLU A 80 -20.15 6.11 -4.51
CA GLU A 80 -21.56 6.44 -4.83
C GLU A 80 -22.20 5.39 -5.74
N LYS A 81 -21.46 4.82 -6.69
CA LYS A 81 -21.91 3.69 -7.52
C LYS A 81 -21.89 2.35 -6.78
N ASN A 82 -21.22 2.31 -5.62
CA ASN A 82 -20.94 1.11 -4.87
C ASN A 82 -21.56 1.15 -3.47
N THR A 83 -22.69 1.86 -3.29
CA THR A 83 -23.59 1.73 -2.13
C THR A 83 -24.33 0.38 -2.13
N GLY A 84 -23.62 -0.67 -2.55
CA GLY A 84 -24.06 -2.06 -2.62
C GLY A 84 -22.89 -3.06 -2.51
N GLN A 85 -21.63 -2.66 -2.66
CA GLN A 85 -20.48 -3.50 -2.31
C GLN A 85 -19.49 -2.75 -1.42
N PHE A 86 -19.48 -3.19 -0.18
CA PHE A 86 -18.46 -2.98 0.83
C PHE A 86 -17.04 -2.97 0.23
N TYR A 87 -16.08 -2.29 0.89
CA TYR A 87 -14.66 -2.34 0.52
C TYR A 87 -14.14 -3.78 0.52
N HIS A 88 -14.30 -4.47 -0.61
CA HIS A 88 -13.65 -5.71 -0.93
C HIS A 88 -12.35 -5.35 -1.65
N TRP A 89 -11.27 -5.27 -0.88
CA TRP A 89 -9.96 -5.74 -1.35
C TRP A 89 -10.17 -7.12 -2.02
N PRO A 90 -9.53 -7.47 -3.14
CA PRO A 90 -9.83 -8.71 -3.84
C PRO A 90 -9.64 -9.91 -2.91
N SER A 91 -10.73 -10.32 -2.27
CA SER A 91 -10.87 -11.59 -1.60
C SER A 91 -11.11 -12.55 -2.75
N TYR A 92 -10.13 -13.39 -3.00
CA TYR A 92 -10.26 -14.55 -3.83
C TYR A 92 -11.36 -15.45 -3.20
N ASN A 93 -12.62 -15.19 -3.53
CA ASN A 93 -13.74 -16.03 -3.15
C ASN A 93 -13.99 -16.99 -4.30
N LYS A 94 -13.39 -18.17 -4.20
CA LYS A 94 -13.94 -19.37 -4.81
C LYS A 94 -15.11 -19.80 -3.93
N GLU A 95 -16.29 -19.76 -4.52
CA GLU A 95 -17.60 -20.04 -3.94
C GLU A 95 -17.61 -21.33 -3.12
N HIS A 96 -18.12 -21.26 -1.90
CA HIS A 96 -18.88 -22.35 -1.30
C HIS A 96 -20.11 -21.75 -0.63
N GLU A 97 -21.20 -21.75 -1.39
CA GLU A 97 -22.57 -21.71 -0.88
C GLU A 97 -22.74 -22.83 0.16
N HIS A 98 -23.23 -22.48 1.34
CA HIS A 98 -23.94 -23.41 2.21
C HIS A 98 -25.43 -23.08 2.16
N SER A 99 -26.14 -23.68 1.21
CA SER A 99 -27.54 -24.05 1.41
C SER A 99 -27.62 -25.57 1.45
N SER A 100 -27.70 -26.07 2.68
CA SER A 100 -28.37 -27.31 3.10
C SER A 100 -28.11 -28.63 2.35
N SER A 101 -27.73 -29.60 3.20
CA SER A 101 -28.10 -31.02 3.20
C SER A 101 -27.22 -32.03 2.45
N ALA A 102 -27.10 -33.18 3.11
CA ALA A 102 -26.58 -34.47 2.65
C ALA A 102 -25.06 -34.68 2.69
N SER A 103 -24.63 -35.30 3.80
CA SER A 103 -23.84 -36.54 3.85
C SER A 103 -22.77 -36.79 2.77
N SER A 104 -21.51 -36.87 3.19
CA SER A 104 -20.72 -38.11 3.05
C SER A 104 -19.33 -37.95 3.67
N SER A 105 -19.04 -38.87 4.57
CA SER A 105 -17.72 -39.32 5.03
C SER A 105 -16.58 -39.16 4.02
N SER A 106 -15.43 -38.67 4.48
CA SER A 106 -14.13 -39.28 4.18
C SER A 106 -13.08 -38.82 5.18
N GLN A 107 -12.48 -39.81 5.84
CA GLN A 107 -11.37 -39.69 6.77
C GLN A 107 -10.11 -39.29 6.00
N SER A 108 -9.31 -38.37 6.55
CA SER A 108 -7.87 -38.33 6.28
C SER A 108 -7.13 -37.65 7.42
N SER A 109 -6.60 -38.51 8.28
CA SER A 109 -5.23 -38.50 8.83
C SER A 109 -4.59 -37.16 9.18
N VAL A 110 -4.46 -36.97 10.49
CA VAL A 110 -3.54 -36.09 11.20
C VAL A 110 -2.11 -36.15 10.63
N THR A 111 -1.60 -35.01 10.17
CA THR A 111 -0.16 -34.70 10.21
C THR A 111 0.00 -33.28 10.73
N SER A 112 0.54 -33.18 11.94
CA SER A 112 0.76 -31.98 12.73
C SER A 112 1.65 -30.97 12.01
N SER A 113 1.06 -29.85 11.59
CA SER A 113 1.76 -28.61 11.26
C SER A 113 1.44 -27.57 12.34
N PRO A 114 2.37 -26.68 12.74
CA PRO A 114 2.17 -25.79 13.88
C PRO A 114 1.11 -24.74 13.54
N THR A 115 -0.12 -25.01 13.98
CA THR A 115 -1.18 -24.02 14.08
C THR A 115 -0.93 -23.28 15.38
N THR A 116 -0.48 -22.03 15.39
CA THR A 116 -0.29 -21.40 16.71
C THR A 116 -0.63 -19.92 16.90
N LEU A 117 -0.84 -19.11 15.85
CA LEU A 117 -1.39 -17.76 16.08
C LEU A 117 -2.85 -17.59 15.72
N TYR A 118 -3.32 -18.21 14.65
CA TYR A 118 -4.69 -17.95 14.17
C TYR A 118 -5.74 -18.38 15.21
N SER A 119 -5.47 -19.40 16.02
CA SER A 119 -6.32 -19.82 17.13
C SER A 119 -6.35 -18.85 18.32
N GLN A 120 -5.35 -17.97 18.44
CA GLN A 120 -5.25 -16.97 19.51
C GLN A 120 -5.97 -15.65 19.15
N ILE A 121 -6.31 -15.46 17.87
CA ILE A 121 -7.00 -14.26 17.39
C ILE A 121 -8.51 -14.43 17.61
N SER A 122 -9.04 -13.71 18.60
CA SER A 122 -10.47 -13.73 18.89
C SER A 122 -11.24 -12.71 18.03
N PRO A 123 -12.49 -12.99 17.59
CA PRO A 123 -13.27 -12.08 16.75
C PRO A 123 -13.53 -10.70 17.37
N GLN A 124 -13.44 -10.60 18.71
CA GLN A 124 -13.58 -9.34 19.45
C GLN A 124 -12.26 -8.57 19.69
N MET A 125 -11.11 -9.08 19.26
CA MET A 125 -9.84 -8.36 19.44
C MET A 125 -9.82 -7.08 18.60
N ARG A 126 -9.30 -5.99 19.18
CA ARG A 126 -9.15 -4.75 18.42
C ARG A 126 -7.99 -4.90 17.42
N PRO A 127 -8.04 -4.20 16.27
CA PRO A 127 -7.00 -4.33 15.24
C PRO A 127 -5.57 -4.10 15.74
N ILE A 128 -5.39 -3.22 16.72
CA ILE A 128 -4.07 -2.95 17.30
C ILE A 128 -3.49 -4.13 18.08
N ASP A 129 -4.37 -4.91 18.72
CA ASP A 129 -3.99 -6.05 19.55
C ASP A 129 -3.61 -7.25 18.65
N ILE A 130 -4.22 -7.37 17.48
CA ILE A 130 -3.87 -8.39 16.45
C ILE A 130 -2.48 -8.12 15.87
N LEU A 131 -2.16 -6.86 15.59
CA LEU A 131 -0.84 -6.47 15.10
C LEU A 131 0.26 -6.70 16.14
N ALA A 132 -0.04 -6.41 17.42
CA ALA A 132 0.88 -6.67 18.52
C ALA A 132 1.18 -8.18 18.65
N LEU A 133 0.15 -9.03 18.60
CA LEU A 133 0.30 -10.48 18.65
C LEU A 133 1.13 -11.03 17.47
N ALA A 134 0.91 -10.50 16.26
CA ALA A 134 1.69 -10.88 15.09
C ALA A 134 3.16 -10.47 15.21
N ALA A 135 3.43 -9.28 15.77
CA ALA A 135 4.78 -8.80 16.00
C ALA A 135 5.55 -9.68 17.01
N GLU A 136 4.90 -10.09 18.10
CA GLU A 136 5.49 -10.98 19.10
C GLU A 136 5.85 -12.36 18.52
N TYR A 137 5.04 -12.87 17.59
CA TYR A 137 5.31 -14.14 16.94
C TYR A 137 6.49 -14.07 15.97
N VAL A 138 6.57 -13.02 15.15
CA VAL A 138 7.72 -12.81 14.26
C VAL A 138 9.01 -12.73 15.09
N GLN A 139 8.96 -12.01 16.22
CA GLN A 139 10.10 -11.91 17.12
C GLN A 139 10.47 -13.26 17.75
N ARG A 140 9.48 -14.11 18.05
CA ARG A 140 9.72 -15.47 18.55
C ARG A 140 10.31 -16.40 17.48
N CYS A 141 9.92 -16.23 16.21
CA CYS A 141 10.52 -16.94 15.08
C CYS A 141 11.98 -16.54 14.85
N ASP A 142 12.31 -15.24 14.90
CA ASP A 142 13.68 -14.75 14.74
C ASP A 142 14.62 -15.28 15.85
N GLU A 143 14.12 -15.44 17.08
CA GLU A 143 14.88 -16.03 18.20
C GLU A 143 15.04 -17.56 18.06
N GLU A 144 14.07 -18.24 17.45
CA GLU A 144 14.16 -19.68 17.13
C GLU A 144 15.15 -19.92 15.98
N GLU A 145 15.19 -19.02 14.99
CA GLU A 145 16.12 -19.04 13.86
C GLU A 145 17.57 -18.82 14.30
N LYS A 146 17.83 -17.89 15.24
CA LYS A 146 19.15 -17.71 15.87
C LYS A 146 19.65 -18.97 16.58
N ARG A 147 18.74 -19.84 17.04
CA ARG A 147 19.10 -21.11 17.69
C ARG A 147 19.38 -22.23 16.69
N SER A 148 18.90 -22.11 15.45
CA SER A 148 19.00 -23.16 14.43
C SER A 148 20.02 -22.91 13.31
N GLU A 149 20.51 -21.69 13.11
CA GLU A 149 21.35 -21.39 11.94
C GLU A 149 22.81 -21.06 12.23
N GLY A 150 23.58 -22.12 12.50
CA GLY A 150 24.89 -22.32 11.88
C GLY A 150 24.79 -22.81 10.43
N LYS A 151 23.72 -22.46 9.69
CA LYS A 151 23.50 -22.89 8.31
C LYS A 151 23.14 -21.69 7.44
N LEU A 152 24.22 -21.21 6.81
CA LEU A 152 24.33 -20.20 5.77
C LEU A 152 23.19 -20.23 4.73
N TRP A 153 22.21 -19.34 4.85
CA TRP A 153 21.42 -18.91 3.70
C TRP A 153 22.28 -18.06 2.77
N ARG A 154 22.44 -18.50 1.52
CA ARG A 154 22.90 -17.64 0.41
C ARG A 154 21.74 -17.40 -0.55
N PRO A 155 21.19 -16.18 -0.57
CA PRO A 155 20.25 -15.81 -1.62
C PRO A 155 20.97 -15.51 -2.95
N TRP A 156 20.35 -16.00 -4.04
CA TRP A 156 20.54 -15.69 -5.48
C TRP A 156 21.69 -16.41 -6.21
N ASP A 157 21.34 -17.49 -6.92
CA ASP A 157 21.93 -17.91 -8.21
C ASP A 157 20.96 -17.48 -9.34
#